data_AF-A0A8S0FE64-F1
#
_entry.id   AF-A0A8S0FE64-F1
#
_cell.length_a   1.000
_cell.length_b   1.000
_cell.length_c   1.000
_cell.angle_alpha   90.00
_cell.angle_beta   90.00
_cell.angle_gamma   90.00
#
_symmetry.space_group_name_H-M   'P 1'
#
loop_
_entity.id
_entity.type
_entity.pdbx_description
1 polymer ?
#
loop_
_entity_poly.entity_id
_entity_poly.type
_entity_poly.pdbx_seq_one_letter_code
_entity_poly.pdbx_strand_id
1 'polypeptide(L)'
;MAAALSVTHGFLPPHPGPTAIATIFNADMGKTLLYGTILAIPTVILAGPVYARVLKGIDKPIPEGLYSAKTFSEEEMPSFGVSVWTSLVPVVLMAMRAIAEMILPKGHAFLPVAEFLGDPVMATLIAVLIAMFTFGLNRGRSMDQINDTLVSSIKIIAT
;
A
#
# COMPACT_ATOMS: atom_id res chain seq x y z
N MET A 1 -5.58 9.71 -9.74
CA MET A 1 -5.12 8.76 -8.69
C MET A 1 -5.80 7.40 -8.78
N ALA A 2 -7.07 7.29 -9.21
CA ALA A 2 -7.80 6.02 -9.30
C ALA A 2 -7.02 4.91 -10.04
N ALA A 3 -6.47 5.17 -11.22
CA ALA A 3 -5.70 4.17 -11.97
C ALA A 3 -4.48 3.63 -11.20
N ALA A 4 -3.71 4.51 -10.54
CA ALA A 4 -2.56 4.09 -9.75
C ALA A 4 -2.99 3.23 -8.54
N LEU A 5 -4.01 3.66 -7.81
CA LEU A 5 -4.55 2.92 -6.66
C LEU A 5 -5.15 1.57 -7.07
N SER A 6 -5.90 1.51 -8.17
CA SER A 6 -6.50 0.27 -8.67
C SER A 6 -5.45 -0.75 -9.10
N VAL A 7 -4.41 -0.31 -9.82
CA VAL A 7 -3.34 -1.21 -10.26
C VAL A 7 -2.55 -1.71 -9.06
N THR A 8 -2.13 -0.83 -8.14
CA THR A 8 -1.36 -1.28 -6.97
C THR A 8 -2.15 -2.21 -6.06
N HIS A 9 -3.45 -1.96 -5.88
CA HIS A 9 -4.34 -2.82 -5.10
C HIS A 9 -4.48 -4.23 -5.72
N GLY A 10 -4.57 -4.33 -7.05
CA GLY A 10 -4.77 -5.60 -7.73
C GLY A 10 -3.50 -6.38 -8.05
N PHE A 11 -2.34 -5.73 -8.14
CA PHE A 11 -1.12 -6.36 -8.67
C PHE A 11 -0.06 -6.66 -7.61
N LEU A 12 -0.05 -5.92 -6.50
CA LEU A 12 1.10 -5.91 -5.61
C LEU A 12 0.77 -6.53 -4.24
N PRO A 13 1.54 -7.53 -3.79
CA PRO A 13 1.66 -7.83 -2.36
C PRO A 13 2.08 -6.55 -1.60
N PRO A 14 1.65 -6.33 -0.35
CA PRO A 14 1.04 -7.30 0.57
C PRO A 14 -0.50 -7.34 0.52
N HIS A 15 -1.14 -6.81 -0.54
CA HIS A 15 -2.60 -6.78 -0.61
C HIS A 15 -3.22 -8.20 -0.54
N PRO A 16 -4.35 -8.43 0.18
CA PRO A 16 -4.86 -9.78 0.45
C PRO A 16 -5.06 -10.64 -0.79
N GLY A 17 -5.57 -10.08 -1.89
CA GLY A 17 -5.75 -10.81 -3.16
C GLY A 17 -4.43 -11.33 -3.74
N PRO A 18 -3.48 -10.45 -4.13
CA PRO A 18 -2.16 -10.83 -4.61
C PRO A 18 -1.39 -11.74 -3.66
N THR A 19 -1.44 -11.46 -2.35
CA THR A 19 -0.78 -12.28 -1.33
C THR A 19 -1.36 -13.69 -1.27
N ALA A 20 -2.70 -13.84 -1.30
CA ALA A 20 -3.35 -15.15 -1.26
C ALA A 20 -3.03 -16.01 -2.49
N ILE A 21 -3.01 -15.41 -3.69
CA ILE A 21 -2.62 -16.13 -4.90
C ILE A 21 -1.17 -16.59 -4.77
N ALA A 22 -0.29 -15.68 -4.36
CA ALA A 22 1.12 -16.00 -4.29
C ALA A 22 1.44 -17.05 -3.21
N THR A 23 0.70 -17.12 -2.10
CA THR A 23 0.81 -18.23 -1.13
C THR A 23 0.26 -19.55 -1.66
N ILE A 24 -0.88 -19.56 -2.35
CA ILE A 24 -1.46 -20.78 -2.97
C ILE A 24 -0.48 -21.41 -3.96
N PHE A 25 0.21 -20.59 -4.75
CA PHE A 25 1.20 -21.07 -5.73
C PHE A 25 2.61 -21.27 -5.15
N ASN A 26 2.80 -21.11 -3.83
CA ASN A 26 4.12 -21.16 -3.18
C ASN A 26 5.16 -20.26 -3.86
N ALA A 27 4.72 -19.11 -4.37
CA ALA A 27 5.59 -18.12 -4.98
C ALA A 27 6.33 -17.33 -3.90
N ASP A 28 7.53 -16.83 -4.24
CA ASP A 28 8.26 -15.95 -3.34
C ASP A 28 7.62 -14.55 -3.31
N MET A 29 7.35 -14.02 -2.11
CA MET A 29 6.67 -12.73 -1.94
C MET A 29 7.51 -11.56 -2.43
N GLY A 30 8.82 -11.60 -2.22
CA GLY A 30 9.74 -10.55 -2.64
C GLY A 30 9.85 -10.45 -4.15
N LYS A 31 10.00 -11.60 -4.82
CA LYS A 31 10.04 -11.68 -6.29
C LYS A 31 8.69 -11.33 -6.91
N THR A 32 7.58 -11.76 -6.30
CA THR A 32 6.23 -11.41 -6.77
C THR A 32 6.00 -9.91 -6.70
N LEU A 33 6.42 -9.26 -5.61
CA LEU A 33 6.39 -7.80 -5.49
C LEU A 33 7.24 -7.15 -6.60
N LEU A 34 8.48 -7.61 -6.79
CA LEU A 34 9.40 -7.03 -7.78
C LEU A 34 8.85 -7.12 -9.21
N TYR A 35 8.40 -8.31 -9.64
CA TYR A 35 7.80 -8.50 -10.96
C TYR A 35 6.48 -7.74 -11.10
N GLY A 36 5.66 -7.73 -10.06
CA GLY A 36 4.43 -6.94 -10.00
C GLY A 36 4.69 -5.46 -10.21
N THR A 37 5.71 -4.88 -9.55
CA THR A 37 6.07 -3.47 -9.71
C THR A 37 6.53 -3.15 -11.13
N ILE A 38 7.34 -4.02 -11.74
CA ILE A 38 7.79 -3.85 -13.13
C ILE A 38 6.59 -3.82 -14.09
N LEU A 39 5.59 -4.66 -13.87
CA LEU A 39 4.36 -4.69 -14.68
C LEU A 39 3.37 -3.58 -14.32
N ALA A 40 3.36 -3.11 -13.08
CA ALA A 40 2.46 -2.06 -12.62
C ALA A 40 2.77 -0.71 -13.29
N ILE A 41 4.05 -0.37 -13.49
CA ILE A 41 4.46 0.90 -14.12
C ILE A 41 3.84 1.09 -15.52
N PRO A 42 4.03 0.19 -16.50
CA PRO A 42 3.41 0.36 -17.83
C PRO A 42 1.89 0.32 -17.74
N THR A 43 1.31 -0.50 -16.85
CA THR A 43 -0.14 -0.60 -16.66
C THR A 43 -0.74 0.72 -16.17
N VAL A 44 -0.11 1.39 -15.19
CA VAL A 44 -0.57 2.70 -14.69
C VAL A 44 -0.47 3.78 -15.75
N ILE A 45 0.58 3.77 -16.59
CA ILE A 45 0.75 4.73 -17.68
C ILE A 45 -0.38 4.56 -18.73
N LEU A 46 -0.70 3.31 -19.08
CA LEU A 46 -1.75 3.00 -20.05
C LEU A 46 -3.15 3.30 -19.49
N ALA A 47 -3.46 2.80 -18.29
CA ALA A 47 -4.77 2.94 -17.66
C ALA A 47 -5.04 4.37 -17.11
N GLY A 48 -4.00 5.14 -16.82
CA GLY A 48 -4.11 6.50 -16.32
C GLY A 48 -4.02 7.53 -17.45
N PRO A 49 -2.84 8.14 -17.69
CA PRO A 49 -2.69 9.24 -18.64
C PRO A 49 -3.13 8.92 -20.07
N VAL A 50 -2.83 7.73 -20.59
CA VAL A 50 -3.16 7.37 -21.97
C VAL A 50 -4.67 7.19 -22.14
N TYR A 51 -5.30 6.41 -21.27
CA TYR A 51 -6.75 6.23 -21.27
C TYR A 51 -7.51 7.56 -21.04
N ALA A 52 -7.03 8.40 -20.14
CA ALA A 52 -7.61 9.72 -19.89
C ALA A 52 -7.55 10.65 -21.12
N ARG A 53 -6.53 10.51 -21.99
CA ARG A 53 -6.47 11.27 -23.26
C ARG A 53 -7.51 10.80 -24.27
N VAL A 54 -7.86 9.52 -24.28
CA VAL A 54 -8.89 8.97 -25.19
C VAL A 54 -10.28 9.45 -24.79
N LEU A 55 -10.54 9.61 -23.49
CA LEU A 55 -11.84 10.02 -22.95
C LEU A 55 -12.03 11.53 -22.81
N LYS A 56 -11.03 12.34 -23.19
CA LYS A 56 -11.02 13.80 -23.00
C LYS A 56 -12.17 14.55 -23.70
N GLY A 57 -12.93 13.87 -24.58
CA GLY A 57 -14.10 14.40 -25.27
C GLY A 57 -15.46 14.02 -24.65
N ILE A 58 -15.49 13.26 -23.55
CA ILE A 58 -16.74 12.89 -22.87
C ILE A 58 -16.93 13.82 -21.67
N ASP A 59 -17.63 14.93 -21.90
CA ASP A 59 -18.02 15.86 -20.85
C ASP A 59 -19.34 15.37 -20.23
N LYS A 60 -19.23 14.48 -19.23
CA LYS A 60 -20.38 13.99 -18.48
C LYS A 60 -20.39 14.67 -17.11
N PRO A 61 -21.49 15.32 -16.70
CA PRO A 61 -21.57 15.91 -15.37
C PRO A 61 -21.31 14.84 -14.31
N ILE A 62 -20.53 15.21 -13.29
CA ILE A 62 -20.19 14.35 -12.17
C ILE A 62 -21.52 13.88 -11.54
N PRO A 63 -21.82 12.57 -11.46
CA PRO A 63 -23.07 12.10 -10.89
C PRO A 63 -23.21 12.57 -9.44
N GLU A 64 -24.41 12.99 -9.06
CA GLU A 64 -24.70 13.44 -7.69
C GLU A 64 -24.34 12.33 -6.68
N GLY A 65 -23.58 12.68 -5.64
CA GLY A 65 -23.08 11.75 -4.62
C GLY A 65 -21.63 11.28 -4.80
N LEU A 66 -21.00 11.47 -5.95
CA LEU A 66 -19.56 11.21 -6.15
C LEU A 66 -18.65 12.35 -5.68
N TYR A 67 -19.22 13.52 -5.40
CA TYR A 67 -18.50 14.70 -4.90
C TYR A 67 -18.84 14.92 -3.42
N SER A 68 -17.95 14.49 -2.53
CA SER A 68 -18.02 14.83 -1.12
C SER A 68 -17.20 16.09 -0.88
N ALA A 69 -17.88 17.23 -0.72
CA ALA A 69 -17.29 18.53 -0.43
C ALA A 69 -16.81 18.63 1.04
N LYS A 70 -16.24 17.56 1.60
CA LYS A 70 -15.56 17.66 2.89
C LYS A 70 -14.16 18.20 2.63
N THR A 71 -14.03 19.52 2.65
CA THR A 71 -12.74 20.20 2.65
C THR A 71 -12.09 19.95 4.00
N PHE A 72 -11.19 18.98 4.06
CA PHE A 72 -10.33 18.78 5.22
C PHE A 72 -9.42 20.00 5.39
N SER A 73 -9.29 20.52 6.61
CA SER A 73 -8.33 21.60 6.85
C SER A 73 -6.89 21.05 6.73
N GLU A 74 -5.92 21.90 6.41
CA GLU A 74 -4.52 21.45 6.33
C GLU A 74 -4.00 20.90 7.66
N GLU A 75 -4.57 21.31 8.80
CA GLU A 75 -4.24 20.75 10.10
C GLU A 75 -4.73 19.30 10.27
N GLU A 76 -5.82 18.92 9.61
CA GLU A 76 -6.39 17.57 9.67
C GLU A 76 -5.61 16.55 8.82
N MET A 77 -4.83 17.02 7.83
CA MET A 77 -4.14 16.14 6.88
C MET A 77 -2.68 15.89 7.29
N PRO A 78 -2.20 14.63 7.24
CA PRO A 78 -0.78 14.36 7.38
C PRO A 78 0.01 15.09 6.30
N SER A 79 1.19 15.60 6.64
CA SER A 79 2.05 16.24 5.64
C SER A 79 2.38 15.23 4.53
N PHE A 80 2.50 15.72 3.30
CA PHE A 80 2.69 14.89 2.13
C PHE A 80 3.86 13.90 2.30
N GLY A 81 5.01 14.39 2.81
CA GLY A 81 6.19 13.55 3.03
C GLY A 81 5.96 12.42 4.04
N VAL A 82 5.26 12.69 5.15
CA VAL A 82 4.93 11.66 6.14
C VAL A 82 4.01 10.60 5.52
N SER A 83 3.03 11.03 4.72
CA SER A 83 2.11 10.13 4.03
C SER A 83 2.83 9.18 3.06
N VAL A 84 3.75 9.72 2.26
CA VAL A 84 4.56 8.94 1.32
C VAL A 84 5.45 7.95 2.07
N TRP A 85 6.19 8.40 3.09
CA TRP A 85 7.11 7.52 3.81
C TRP A 85 6.38 6.42 4.58
N THR A 86 5.33 6.76 5.33
CA THR A 86 4.55 5.77 6.09
C THR A 86 3.93 4.71 5.18
N SER A 87 3.43 5.10 4.01
CA SER A 87 2.84 4.14 3.06
C SER A 87 3.86 3.26 2.33
N LEU A 88 5.11 3.70 2.21
CA LEU A 88 6.19 2.94 1.56
C LEU A 88 6.88 1.93 2.49
N VAL A 89 6.76 2.07 3.81
CA VAL A 89 7.36 1.16 4.80
C VAL A 89 7.25 -0.33 4.42
N PRO A 90 6.04 -0.90 4.18
CA PRO A 90 5.93 -2.34 3.97
C PRO A 90 6.62 -2.78 2.67
N VAL A 91 6.52 -1.96 1.62
CA VAL A 91 7.15 -2.23 0.33
C VAL A 91 8.67 -2.22 0.45
N VAL A 92 9.24 -1.26 1.19
CA VAL A 92 10.68 -1.15 1.40
C VAL A 92 11.22 -2.33 2.20
N LEU A 93 10.52 -2.76 3.26
CA LEU A 93 10.92 -3.93 4.06
C LEU A 93 10.89 -5.22 3.24
N MET A 94 9.82 -5.44 2.46
CA MET A 94 9.69 -6.60 1.57
C MET A 94 10.76 -6.59 0.46
N ALA A 95 11.03 -5.42 -0.14
CA ALA A 95 12.07 -5.29 -1.15
C ALA A 95 13.47 -5.53 -0.58
N MET A 96 13.74 -5.08 0.65
CA MET A 96 15.01 -5.33 1.33
C MET A 96 15.27 -6.83 1.51
N ARG A 97 14.25 -7.60 1.90
CA ARG A 97 14.33 -9.07 1.95
C ARG A 97 14.62 -9.67 0.57
N ALA A 98 13.87 -9.26 -0.45
CA ALA A 98 14.03 -9.78 -1.81
C ALA A 98 15.47 -9.57 -2.34
N ILE A 99 16.03 -8.38 -2.09
CA ILE A 99 17.40 -8.03 -2.48
C ILE A 99 18.42 -8.84 -1.65
N ALA A 100 18.19 -8.97 -0.34
CA ALA A 100 19.05 -9.75 0.55
C ALA A 100 19.15 -11.22 0.11
N GLU A 101 18.02 -11.86 -0.18
CA GLU A 101 17.97 -13.25 -0.68
C GLU A 101 18.62 -13.41 -2.06
N MET A 102 18.61 -12.36 -2.89
CA MET A 102 19.18 -12.40 -4.24
C MET A 102 20.70 -12.22 -4.26
N ILE A 103 21.25 -11.45 -3.32
CA ILE A 103 22.67 -11.06 -3.32
C ILE A 103 23.50 -11.83 -2.28
N LEU A 104 22.92 -12.16 -1.11
CA LEU A 104 23.67 -12.76 0.00
C LEU A 104 23.80 -14.29 -0.13
N PRO A 105 24.94 -14.87 0.28
CA PRO A 105 25.10 -16.32 0.37
C PRO A 105 24.13 -16.93 1.39
N LYS A 106 23.61 -18.12 1.09
CA LYS A 106 22.76 -18.89 2.01
C LYS A 106 23.51 -19.14 3.32
N GLY A 107 23.00 -18.59 4.44
CA GLY A 107 23.60 -18.71 5.78
C GLY A 107 24.25 -17.43 6.33
N HIS A 108 24.19 -16.31 5.60
CA HIS A 108 24.63 -15.02 6.14
C HIS A 108 23.77 -14.60 7.35
N ALA A 109 24.39 -14.10 8.43
CA ALA A 109 23.69 -13.76 9.67
C ALA A 109 22.57 -12.69 9.52
N PHE A 110 22.61 -11.92 8.45
CA PHE A 110 21.61 -10.90 8.12
C PHE A 110 20.34 -11.46 7.46
N LEU A 111 20.40 -12.66 6.85
CA LEU A 111 19.26 -13.25 6.13
C LEU A 111 18.05 -13.50 7.03
N PRO A 112 18.17 -14.12 8.22
CA PRO A 112 17.00 -14.38 9.08
C PRO A 112 16.28 -13.10 9.53
N VAL A 113 17.04 -12.02 9.75
CA VAL A 113 16.48 -10.71 10.13
C VAL A 113 15.74 -10.08 8.96
N ALA A 114 16.32 -10.12 7.75
CA ALA A 114 15.68 -9.63 6.54
C ALA A 114 14.43 -10.46 6.18
N GLU A 115 14.48 -11.78 6.32
CA GLU A 115 13.35 -12.69 6.13
C GLU A 115 12.21 -12.37 7.09
N PHE A 116 12.50 -12.16 8.37
CA PHE A 116 11.50 -11.82 9.38
C PHE A 116 10.87 -10.44 9.16
N LEU A 117 11.68 -9.40 8.94
CA LEU A 117 11.17 -8.04 8.78
C LEU A 117 10.49 -7.80 7.43
N GLY A 118 10.93 -8.50 6.39
CA GLY A 118 10.35 -8.40 5.05
C GLY A 118 9.28 -9.44 4.75
N ASP A 119 8.88 -10.26 5.71
CA ASP A 119 7.66 -11.05 5.58
C ASP A 119 6.44 -10.12 5.42
N PRO A 120 5.50 -10.37 4.47
CA PRO A 120 4.38 -9.47 4.24
C PRO A 120 3.53 -9.19 5.49
N VAL A 121 3.34 -10.19 6.36
CA VAL A 121 2.52 -10.03 7.57
C VAL A 121 3.26 -9.14 8.57
N MET A 122 4.55 -9.38 8.77
CA MET A 122 5.36 -8.57 9.68
C MET A 122 5.55 -7.14 9.15
N ALA A 123 5.83 -6.98 7.85
CA ALA A 123 6.00 -5.69 7.21
C ALA A 123 4.74 -4.83 7.29
N THR A 124 3.55 -5.44 7.06
CA THR A 124 2.27 -4.73 7.21
C THR A 124 1.95 -4.39 8.65
N LEU A 125 2.26 -5.29 9.60
CA LEU A 125 2.10 -5.00 11.03
C LEU A 125 2.95 -3.79 11.45
N ILE A 126 4.23 -3.79 11.09
CA ILE A 126 5.13 -2.66 11.39
C ILE A 126 4.60 -1.37 10.74
N ALA A 127 4.14 -1.44 9.50
CA ALA A 127 3.56 -0.28 8.81
C ALA A 127 2.31 0.25 9.53
N VAL A 128 1.44 -0.62 10.05
CA VAL A 128 0.26 -0.22 10.83
C VAL A 128 0.66 0.45 12.14
N LEU A 129 1.66 -0.09 12.85
CA LEU A 129 2.19 0.54 14.07
C LEU A 129 2.74 1.95 13.80
N ILE A 130 3.53 2.09 12.73
CA ILE A 130 4.05 3.40 12.30
C ILE A 130 2.90 4.32 11.91
N ALA A 131 1.90 3.84 11.18
CA ALA A 131 0.75 4.63 10.77
C ALA A 131 -0.09 5.14 11.96
N MET A 132 -0.31 4.32 12.99
CA MET A 132 -0.98 4.75 14.22
C MET A 132 -0.22 5.91 14.90
N PHE A 133 1.10 5.88 14.87
CA PHE A 133 1.91 6.98 15.39
C PHE A 133 1.87 8.21 14.46
N THR A 134 2.17 8.04 13.17
CA THR A 134 2.36 9.17 12.23
C THR A 134 1.05 9.85 11.83
N PHE A 135 -0.03 9.08 11.66
CA PHE A 135 -1.34 9.58 11.25
C PHE A 135 -2.31 9.74 12.43
N GLY A 136 -2.01 9.15 13.58
CA GLY A 136 -2.82 9.25 14.80
C GLY A 136 -2.19 10.17 15.84
N LEU A 137 -1.30 9.62 16.67
CA LEU A 137 -0.78 10.29 17.87
C LEU A 137 -0.01 11.58 17.54
N ASN A 138 0.83 11.57 16.51
CA ASN A 138 1.59 12.75 16.07
C ASN A 138 0.72 13.86 15.45
N ARG A 139 -0.59 13.59 15.26
CA ARG A 139 -1.60 14.54 14.78
C ARG A 139 -2.55 15.00 15.90
N GLY A 140 -2.29 14.60 17.15
CA GLY A 140 -3.13 14.94 18.30
C GLY A 140 -4.41 14.12 18.42
N ARG A 141 -4.56 13.02 17.67
CA ARG A 141 -5.70 12.10 17.82
C ARG A 141 -5.54 11.24 19.07
N SER A 142 -6.63 11.02 19.81
CA SER A 142 -6.62 10.13 20.97
C SER A 142 -6.56 8.66 20.55
N MET A 143 -6.11 7.79 21.46
CA MET A 143 -6.07 6.35 21.21
C MET A 143 -7.46 5.77 20.92
N ASP A 144 -8.50 6.31 21.55
CA ASP A 144 -9.89 5.91 21.30
C ASP A 144 -10.31 6.20 19.86
N GLN A 145 -9.98 7.39 19.34
CA GLN A 145 -10.28 7.77 17.95
C GLN A 145 -9.52 6.89 16.93
N ILE A 146 -8.29 6.49 17.25
CA ILE A 146 -7.51 5.57 16.42
C ILE A 146 -8.18 4.19 16.45
N ASN A 147 -8.58 3.71 17.63
CA ASN A 147 -9.27 2.43 17.79
C ASN A 147 -10.59 2.39 17.01
N ASP A 148 -11.41 3.44 17.08
CA ASP A 148 -12.65 3.56 16.28
C ASP A 148 -12.37 3.46 14.77
N THR A 149 -11.27 4.04 14.31
CA THR A 149 -10.83 3.97 12.90
C THR A 149 -10.42 2.53 12.52
N LEU A 150 -9.69 1.84 13.39
CA LEU A 150 -9.32 0.44 13.18
C LEU A 150 -10.56 -0.47 13.15
N VAL A 151 -11.46 -0.31 14.11
CA VAL A 151 -12.71 -1.08 14.21
C VAL A 151 -13.59 -0.88 12.97
N SER A 152 -13.77 0.37 12.53
CA SER A 152 -14.54 0.66 11.32
C SER A 152 -13.91 0.06 10.05
N SER A 153 -12.59 0.06 9.97
CA SER A 153 -11.86 -0.54 8.84
C SER A 153 -11.99 -2.07 8.80
N ILE A 154 -11.96 -2.73 9.97
CA ILE A 154 -12.14 -4.18 10.07
C ILE A 154 -13.56 -4.59 9.73
N LYS A 155 -14.58 -3.81 10.15
CA LYS A 155 -15.98 -4.09 9.84
C LYS A 155 -16.26 -4.23 8.34
N ILE A 156 -15.57 -3.45 7.50
CA ILE A 156 -15.71 -3.50 6.03
C ILE A 156 -15.29 -4.87 5.46
N ILE A 157 -14.35 -5.56 6.11
CA ILE A 157 -13.84 -6.87 5.65
C ILE A 157 -14.59 -8.03 6.31
N ALA A 158 -15.19 -7.80 7.48
CA ALA A 158 -15.95 -8.79 8.24
C ALA A 158 -17.42 -8.96 7.77
N THR A 159 -17.87 -8.15 6.79
CA THR A 159 -19.24 -8.18 6.24
C THR A 159 -19.19 -8.60 4.78
#